data_AF-A0A529LYG3-F1
#
_entry.id   AF-A0A529LYG3-F1
#
_cell.length_a   1.000
_cell.length_b   1.000
_cell.length_c   1.000
_cell.angle_alpha   90.00
_cell.angle_beta   90.00
_cell.angle_gamma   90.00
#
_symmetry.space_group_name_H-M   'P 1'
#
loop_
_entity.id
_entity.type
_entity.pdbx_description
1 polymer ?
#
loop_
_entity_poly.entity_id
_entity_poly.type
_entity_poly.pdbx_seq_one_letter_code
_entity_poly.pdbx_strand_id
1 'polypeptide(L)'
;MPSETAARILVIGTGDTKAEELLFMKQFIEASGGRAVMMDVSVLGDPPYSPDHDKHAVARAVDVTIAEIVSSGDENTAMTLMAGGAVQLVRKLYQNGEIDAFIAIGGSMGTDLALDVALCLPLGVPKFVVSTIAYSHLIPPERVAPDLMMILWAGGLYGLNSICRLVLSQACGAVVGAARIVLEARTAAPAIGPTIGMTSLGSSCLRYMKTLKPALEQRGYDVAVFHTTGMGGRAFESIAGQDHFCAVFDFSLQEITNHLAGSVVSSGTDRLENAGARGIPQIAAPGAVDMVDLPTWQDLPAKFSTRPFHAHNRLIASITVDADD
;
A
#
# COMPACT_ATOMS: atom_id res chain seq x y z
N MET A 1 -18.74 18.39 19.15
CA MET A 1 -17.39 18.25 19.73
C MET A 1 -16.69 17.14 18.95
N PRO A 2 -15.42 17.30 18.52
CA PRO A 2 -14.69 16.17 17.94
C PRO A 2 -14.57 15.07 19.00
N SER A 3 -14.61 13.80 18.59
CA SER A 3 -14.67 12.64 19.50
C SER A 3 -13.55 12.67 20.55
N GLU A 4 -13.91 12.38 21.80
CA GLU A 4 -13.11 12.50 23.02
C GLU A 4 -11.88 11.57 23.11
N THR A 5 -11.59 10.79 22.07
CA THR A 5 -10.51 9.79 22.04
C THR A 5 -9.44 10.17 21.01
N ALA A 6 -8.21 10.42 21.48
CA ALA A 6 -7.04 10.65 20.63
C ALA A 6 -6.78 9.45 19.70
N ALA A 7 -6.52 9.73 18.41
CA ALA A 7 -6.22 8.70 17.41
C ALA A 7 -4.96 7.92 17.80
N ARG A 8 -5.02 6.59 17.77
CA ARG A 8 -3.93 5.72 18.21
C ARG A 8 -3.09 5.30 17.03
N ILE A 9 -1.86 5.77 17.04
CA ILE A 9 -0.91 5.62 15.94
C ILE A 9 0.11 4.56 16.35
N LEU A 10 0.08 3.41 15.68
CA LEU A 10 1.10 2.39 15.85
C LEU A 10 2.41 2.89 15.24
N VAL A 11 3.47 2.95 16.04
CA VAL A 11 4.82 3.33 15.62
C VAL A 11 5.69 2.08 15.62
N ILE A 12 6.16 1.68 14.43
CA ILE A 12 6.97 0.47 14.24
C ILE A 12 8.41 0.86 13.87
N GLY A 13 9.39 0.27 14.55
CA GLY A 13 10.78 0.35 14.13
C GLY A 13 11.72 -0.50 14.98
N THR A 14 13.00 -0.47 14.61
CA THR A 14 14.08 -1.18 15.29
C THR A 14 14.65 -0.30 16.39
N GLY A 15 14.09 -0.38 17.59
CA GLY A 15 14.45 0.46 18.74
C GLY A 15 15.87 0.25 19.27
N ASP A 16 16.51 -0.88 18.97
CA ASP A 16 17.92 -1.13 19.26
C ASP A 16 18.89 -0.21 18.48
N THR A 17 18.45 0.32 17.33
CA THR A 17 19.28 1.10 16.39
C THR A 17 18.72 2.48 16.10
N LYS A 18 17.42 2.70 16.33
CA LYS A 18 16.69 3.95 15.98
C LYS A 18 15.89 4.52 17.15
N ALA A 19 16.41 4.33 18.37
CA ALA A 19 15.72 4.76 19.59
C ALA A 19 15.40 6.25 19.59
N GLU A 20 16.37 7.10 19.20
CA GLU A 20 16.20 8.55 19.22
C GLU A 20 15.10 9.01 18.26
N GLU A 21 15.06 8.43 17.06
CA GLU A 21 14.05 8.70 16.04
C GLU A 21 12.67 8.26 16.49
N LEU A 22 12.54 7.04 17.02
CA LEU A 22 11.27 6.49 17.49
C LEU A 22 10.72 7.27 18.68
N LEU A 23 11.58 7.67 19.62
CA LEU A 23 11.18 8.53 20.75
C LEU A 23 10.79 9.93 20.29
N PHE A 24 11.47 10.49 19.29
CA PHE A 24 11.07 11.76 18.68
C PHE A 24 9.69 11.66 18.01
N MET A 25 9.45 10.59 17.24
CA MET A 25 8.15 10.35 16.60
C MET A 25 7.04 10.21 17.65
N LYS A 26 7.28 9.43 18.71
CA LYS A 26 6.36 9.29 19.84
C LYS A 26 5.97 10.66 20.43
N GLN A 27 6.96 11.45 20.82
CA GLN A 27 6.75 12.78 21.40
C GLN A 27 5.98 13.70 20.45
N PHE A 28 6.31 13.68 19.15
CA PHE A 28 5.65 14.53 18.16
C PHE A 28 4.19 14.11 17.92
N ILE A 29 3.91 12.80 17.84
CA ILE A 29 2.55 12.26 17.70
C ILE A 29 1.69 12.68 18.89
N GLU A 30 2.21 12.50 20.11
CA GLU A 30 1.52 12.88 21.36
C GLU A 30 1.26 14.39 21.42
N ALA A 31 2.25 15.22 21.08
CA ALA A 31 2.10 16.67 21.01
C ALA A 31 1.10 17.12 19.93
N SER A 32 0.88 16.30 18.90
CA SER A 32 -0.07 16.58 17.81
C SER A 32 -1.51 16.12 18.12
N GLY A 33 -1.76 15.63 19.34
CA GLY A 33 -3.07 15.15 19.78
C GLY A 33 -3.40 13.71 19.38
N GLY A 34 -2.40 12.93 18.95
CA GLY A 34 -2.50 11.48 18.82
C GLY A 34 -2.05 10.75 20.09
N ARG A 35 -2.19 9.43 20.10
CA ARG A 35 -1.58 8.54 21.08
C ARG A 35 -0.63 7.60 20.36
N ALA A 36 0.65 7.61 20.68
CA ALA A 36 1.60 6.66 20.13
C ALA A 36 1.41 5.28 20.81
N VAL A 37 1.41 4.22 20.01
CA VAL A 37 1.49 2.82 20.44
C VAL A 37 2.79 2.28 19.87
N MET A 38 3.76 1.92 20.71
CA MET A 38 5.12 1.59 20.27
C MET A 38 5.26 0.08 20.05
N MET A 39 5.70 -0.33 18.86
CA MET A 39 6.07 -1.71 18.54
C MET A 39 7.54 -1.79 18.14
N ASP A 40 8.30 -2.55 18.92
CA ASP A 40 9.71 -2.82 18.64
C ASP A 40 9.86 -4.09 17.82
N VAL A 41 10.52 -3.97 16.66
CA VAL A 41 10.83 -5.08 15.75
C VAL A 41 12.34 -5.34 15.67
N SER A 42 13.08 -4.99 16.72
CA SER A 42 14.51 -5.29 16.84
C SER A 42 14.78 -6.79 16.90
N VAL A 43 15.91 -7.24 16.37
CA VAL A 43 16.32 -8.66 16.41
C VAL A 43 17.37 -8.90 17.48
N LEU A 44 18.43 -8.08 17.50
CA LEU A 44 19.62 -8.31 18.31
C LEU A 44 19.55 -7.59 19.66
N GLY A 45 19.42 -6.27 19.63
CA GLY A 45 19.47 -5.44 20.83
C GLY A 45 18.09 -5.21 21.46
N ASP A 46 18.10 -4.53 22.60
CA ASP A 46 16.90 -4.02 23.25
C ASP A 46 16.88 -2.49 23.15
N PRO A 47 15.71 -1.87 22.94
CA PRO A 47 15.58 -0.42 23.00
C PRO A 47 15.88 0.12 24.43
N PRO A 48 16.35 1.38 24.55
CA PRO A 48 16.54 2.04 25.86
C PRO A 48 15.22 2.53 26.48
N TYR A 49 14.07 2.03 26.01
CA TYR A 49 12.72 2.35 26.47
C TYR A 49 11.84 1.10 26.45
N SER A 50 10.72 1.11 27.17
CA SER A 50 9.75 0.01 27.16
C SER A 50 8.70 0.24 26.06
N PRO A 51 8.69 -0.54 24.96
CA PRO A 51 7.62 -0.48 23.97
C PRO A 51 6.32 -1.08 24.52
N ASP A 52 5.18 -0.69 23.95
CA ASP A 52 3.88 -1.31 24.26
C ASP A 52 3.83 -2.77 23.76
N HIS A 53 4.54 -3.05 22.65
CA HIS A 53 4.75 -4.38 22.10
C HIS A 53 6.25 -4.60 21.82
N ASP A 54 6.88 -5.48 22.59
CA ASP A 54 8.31 -5.80 22.43
C ASP A 54 8.56 -6.84 21.33
N LYS A 55 9.83 -7.00 20.94
CA LYS A 55 10.27 -8.01 19.96
C LYS A 55 9.86 -9.43 20.32
N HIS A 56 9.71 -9.73 21.62
CA HIS A 56 9.27 -11.05 22.07
C HIS A 56 7.77 -11.28 21.80
N ALA A 57 6.94 -10.25 21.93
CA ALA A 57 5.53 -10.31 21.57
C ALA A 57 5.37 -10.49 20.05
N VAL A 58 6.21 -9.81 19.26
CA VAL A 58 6.28 -9.97 17.81
C VAL A 58 6.66 -11.40 17.44
N ALA A 59 7.75 -11.94 17.99
CA ALA A 59 8.19 -13.32 17.73
C ALA A 59 7.11 -14.36 18.11
N ARG A 60 6.50 -14.21 19.30
CA ARG A 60 5.43 -15.11 19.76
C ARG A 60 4.20 -15.11 18.86
N ALA A 61 3.95 -14.05 18.10
CA ALA A 61 2.81 -13.98 17.20
C ALA A 61 2.92 -14.92 15.98
N VAL A 62 4.10 -15.50 15.75
CA VAL A 62 4.35 -16.56 14.77
C VAL A 62 4.95 -17.82 15.43
N ASP A 63 4.62 -18.05 16.69
CA ASP A 63 4.97 -19.26 17.46
C ASP A 63 6.49 -19.55 17.55
N VAL A 64 7.32 -18.50 17.53
CA VAL A 64 8.77 -18.61 17.76
C VAL A 64 9.24 -17.67 18.87
N THR A 65 10.46 -17.89 19.33
CA THR A 65 11.16 -17.04 20.28
C THR A 65 12.15 -16.12 19.58
N ILE A 66 12.50 -14.99 20.21
CA ILE A 66 13.54 -14.11 19.65
C ILE A 66 14.90 -14.84 19.54
N ALA A 67 15.18 -15.80 20.43
CA ALA A 67 16.41 -16.58 20.38
C ALA A 67 16.47 -17.47 19.12
N GLU A 68 15.35 -18.08 18.75
CA GLU A 68 15.23 -18.85 17.49
C GLU A 68 15.43 -17.94 16.27
N ILE A 69 14.82 -16.75 16.26
CA ILE A 69 14.99 -15.76 15.18
C ILE A 69 16.46 -15.35 15.06
N VAL A 70 17.14 -15.04 16.17
CA VAL A 70 18.58 -14.71 16.17
C VAL A 70 19.42 -15.88 15.66
N SER A 71 19.02 -17.12 15.96
CA SER A 71 19.71 -18.34 15.50
C SER A 71 19.42 -18.74 14.05
N SER A 72 18.52 -18.04 13.35
CA SER A 72 18.08 -18.39 11.98
C SER A 72 19.19 -18.30 10.92
N GLY A 73 20.28 -17.58 11.23
CA GLY A 73 21.54 -17.62 10.47
C GLY A 73 21.78 -16.45 9.52
N ASP A 74 20.73 -15.72 9.13
CA ASP A 74 20.85 -14.56 8.25
C ASP A 74 19.78 -13.48 8.52
N GLU A 75 20.05 -12.25 8.07
CA GLU A 75 19.19 -11.09 8.31
C GLU A 75 17.83 -11.17 7.59
N ASN A 76 17.77 -11.81 6.42
CA ASN A 76 16.54 -11.91 5.63
C ASN A 76 15.57 -12.87 6.33
N THR A 77 16.02 -14.06 6.71
CA THR A 77 15.19 -15.03 7.44
C THR A 77 14.70 -14.43 8.76
N ALA A 78 15.58 -13.77 9.52
CA ALA A 78 15.21 -13.12 10.77
C ALA A 78 14.14 -12.04 10.58
N MET A 79 14.34 -11.13 9.61
CA MET A 79 13.39 -10.05 9.35
C MET A 79 12.07 -10.54 8.75
N THR A 80 12.08 -11.62 7.97
CA THR A 80 10.86 -12.26 7.45
C THR A 80 10.00 -12.82 8.60
N LEU A 81 10.61 -13.47 9.58
CA LEU A 81 9.91 -13.95 10.78
C LEU A 81 9.34 -12.79 11.60
N MET A 82 10.13 -11.72 11.79
CA MET A 82 9.68 -10.51 12.48
C MET A 82 8.53 -9.82 11.73
N ALA A 83 8.57 -9.77 10.40
CA ALA A 83 7.49 -9.23 9.59
C ALA A 83 6.21 -10.04 9.71
N GLY A 84 6.30 -11.38 9.66
CA GLY A 84 5.17 -12.26 9.93
C GLY A 84 4.56 -12.02 11.31
N GLY A 85 5.40 -11.91 12.34
CA GLY A 85 4.98 -11.59 13.71
C GLY A 85 4.28 -10.23 13.81
N ALA A 86 4.86 -9.21 13.20
CA ALA A 86 4.33 -7.85 13.19
C ALA A 86 2.96 -7.81 12.49
N VAL A 87 2.82 -8.49 11.35
CA VAL A 87 1.56 -8.60 10.60
C VAL A 87 0.46 -9.22 11.47
N GLN A 88 0.72 -10.34 12.15
CA GLN A 88 -0.28 -10.98 13.02
C GLN A 88 -0.69 -10.09 14.19
N LEU A 89 0.28 -9.44 14.81
CA LEU A 89 0.02 -8.56 15.94
C LEU A 89 -0.75 -7.30 15.51
N VAL A 90 -0.36 -6.66 14.40
CA VAL A 90 -1.05 -5.49 13.84
C VAL A 90 -2.51 -5.82 13.50
N ARG A 91 -2.77 -6.98 12.86
CA ARG A 91 -4.14 -7.43 12.57
C ARG A 91 -4.97 -7.54 13.84
N LYS A 92 -4.43 -8.18 14.87
CA LYS A 92 -5.10 -8.33 16.17
C LYS A 92 -5.38 -6.97 16.82
N LEU A 93 -4.38 -6.09 16.85
CA LEU A 93 -4.53 -4.74 17.42
C LEU A 93 -5.59 -3.95 16.66
N TYR A 94 -5.62 -4.01 15.33
CA TYR A 94 -6.63 -3.34 14.54
C TYR A 94 -8.04 -3.90 14.79
N GLN A 95 -8.20 -5.23 14.82
CA GLN A 95 -9.48 -5.90 15.08
C GLN A 95 -10.04 -5.62 16.46
N ASN A 96 -9.17 -5.53 17.47
CA ASN A 96 -9.55 -5.13 18.82
C ASN A 96 -9.84 -3.63 18.93
N GLY A 97 -9.67 -2.89 17.83
CA GLY A 97 -9.75 -1.45 17.80
C GLY A 97 -8.78 -0.85 18.79
N GLU A 98 -7.52 -1.32 18.84
CA GLU A 98 -6.39 -0.84 19.67
C GLU A 98 -5.49 0.17 18.90
N ILE A 99 -5.58 0.19 17.57
CA ILE A 99 -4.88 1.13 16.68
C ILE A 99 -5.84 1.68 15.61
N ASP A 100 -5.59 2.91 15.17
CA ASP A 100 -6.39 3.61 14.15
C ASP A 100 -5.59 3.88 12.86
N ALA A 101 -4.26 3.90 12.97
CA ALA A 101 -3.32 4.11 11.88
C ALA A 101 -1.96 3.49 12.24
N PHE A 102 -1.07 3.34 11.26
CA PHE A 102 0.32 2.97 11.51
C PHE A 102 1.31 3.91 10.81
N ILE A 103 2.48 4.05 11.42
CA ILE A 103 3.66 4.64 10.84
C ILE A 103 4.88 3.77 11.14
N ALA A 104 5.71 3.52 10.12
CA ALA A 104 6.96 2.78 10.27
C ALA A 104 8.14 3.59 9.75
N ILE A 105 9.33 3.35 10.31
CA ILE A 105 10.58 3.97 9.91
C ILE A 105 11.66 2.91 9.65
N GLY A 106 12.40 3.04 8.54
CA GLY A 106 13.47 2.08 8.28
C GLY A 106 14.33 2.34 7.05
N GLY A 107 15.43 1.58 6.99
CA GLY A 107 16.18 1.35 5.74
C GLY A 107 15.45 0.33 4.86
N SER A 108 16.18 -0.39 4.00
CA SER A 108 15.60 -1.44 3.16
C SER A 108 14.87 -2.51 3.99
N MET A 109 15.51 -3.07 5.02
CA MET A 109 14.90 -4.11 5.87
C MET A 109 13.68 -3.64 6.65
N GLY A 110 13.71 -2.43 7.21
CA GLY A 110 12.54 -1.89 7.91
C GLY A 110 11.39 -1.53 6.96
N THR A 111 11.73 -1.12 5.73
CA THR A 111 10.75 -0.88 4.67
C THR A 111 10.10 -2.18 4.22
N ASP A 112 10.89 -3.24 4.06
CA ASP A 112 10.41 -4.58 3.71
C ASP A 112 9.31 -5.04 4.66
N LEU A 113 9.59 -5.06 5.97
CA LEU A 113 8.61 -5.37 7.01
C LEU A 113 7.39 -4.44 6.96
N ALA A 114 7.62 -3.14 6.79
CA ALA A 114 6.53 -2.15 6.79
C ALA A 114 5.56 -2.30 5.61
N LEU A 115 6.04 -2.79 4.46
CA LEU A 115 5.18 -3.07 3.30
C LEU A 115 4.22 -4.22 3.60
N ASP A 116 4.67 -5.29 4.25
CA ASP A 116 3.80 -6.41 4.64
C ASP A 116 2.77 -5.99 5.69
N VAL A 117 3.19 -5.17 6.66
CA VAL A 117 2.27 -4.56 7.63
C VAL A 117 1.25 -3.66 6.94
N ALA A 118 1.65 -2.90 5.91
CA ALA A 118 0.72 -2.04 5.18
C ALA A 118 -0.37 -2.84 4.46
N LEU A 119 0.00 -3.92 3.78
CA LEU A 119 -0.93 -4.78 3.06
C LEU A 119 -1.92 -5.51 3.97
N CYS A 120 -1.56 -5.74 5.23
CA CYS A 120 -2.42 -6.47 6.16
C CYS A 120 -3.59 -5.63 6.71
N LEU A 121 -3.50 -4.31 6.58
CA LEU A 121 -4.51 -3.36 7.06
C LEU A 121 -5.49 -2.98 5.94
N PRO A 122 -6.81 -2.90 6.21
CA PRO A 122 -7.81 -2.57 5.20
C PRO A 122 -7.61 -1.20 4.53
N LEU A 123 -8.18 -1.05 3.33
CA LEU A 123 -8.27 0.25 2.65
C LEU A 123 -8.93 1.30 3.56
N GLY A 124 -8.37 2.51 3.58
CA GLY A 124 -8.86 3.64 4.36
C GLY A 124 -8.34 3.70 5.79
N VAL A 125 -7.64 2.68 6.28
CA VAL A 125 -6.76 2.82 7.46
C VAL A 125 -5.54 3.64 7.03
N PRO A 126 -5.18 4.76 7.69
CA PRO A 126 -3.98 5.51 7.32
C PRO A 126 -2.70 4.71 7.57
N LYS A 127 -1.86 4.66 6.53
CA LYS A 127 -0.61 3.89 6.46
C LYS A 127 0.51 4.80 6.03
N PHE A 128 1.57 4.91 6.83
CA PHE A 128 2.70 5.80 6.50
C PHE A 128 4.04 5.10 6.67
N VAL A 129 4.91 5.18 5.66
CA VAL A 129 6.27 4.64 5.74
C VAL A 129 7.32 5.72 5.48
N VAL A 130 8.20 5.92 6.46
CA VAL A 130 9.40 6.76 6.35
C VAL A 130 10.57 5.85 5.96
N SER A 131 11.02 5.94 4.71
CA SER A 131 11.97 4.97 4.13
C SER A 131 13.14 5.63 3.44
N THR A 132 14.34 5.07 3.59
CA THR A 132 15.51 5.49 2.80
C THR A 132 15.45 5.06 1.33
N ILE A 133 14.51 4.18 0.98
CA ILE A 133 14.26 3.67 -0.37
C ILE A 133 12.82 3.99 -0.86
N ALA A 134 12.14 4.98 -0.25
CA ALA A 134 10.82 5.39 -0.69
C ALA A 134 10.81 5.72 -2.19
N TYR A 135 9.82 5.23 -2.92
CA TYR A 135 9.66 5.41 -4.37
C TYR A 135 10.78 4.79 -5.24
N SER A 136 11.64 3.95 -4.67
CA SER A 136 12.71 3.26 -5.39
C SER A 136 12.17 2.12 -6.26
N HIS A 137 12.86 1.85 -7.37
CA HIS A 137 12.64 0.65 -8.21
C HIS A 137 12.95 -0.67 -7.49
N LEU A 138 13.52 -0.63 -6.28
CA LEU A 138 13.71 -1.81 -5.42
C LEU A 138 12.40 -2.29 -4.80
N ILE A 139 11.36 -1.44 -4.72
CA ILE A 139 10.08 -1.80 -4.11
C ILE A 139 9.20 -2.45 -5.19
N PRO A 140 8.85 -3.74 -5.05
CA PRO A 140 7.98 -4.40 -6.01
C PRO A 140 6.55 -3.83 -5.92
N PRO A 141 5.88 -3.53 -7.05
CA PRO A 141 4.53 -2.95 -7.07
C PRO A 141 3.49 -3.74 -6.28
N GLU A 142 3.58 -5.07 -6.28
CA GLU A 142 2.69 -5.98 -5.55
C GLU A 142 2.74 -5.82 -4.03
N ARG A 143 3.82 -5.22 -3.50
CA ARG A 143 3.95 -4.99 -2.06
C ARG A 143 3.42 -3.64 -1.60
N VAL A 144 2.97 -2.78 -2.52
CA VAL A 144 2.51 -1.43 -2.21
C VAL A 144 0.99 -1.45 -2.03
N ALA A 145 0.52 -1.24 -0.79
CA ALA A 145 -0.91 -1.09 -0.53
C ALA A 145 -1.48 0.13 -1.30
N PRO A 146 -2.72 0.07 -1.83
CA PRO A 146 -3.27 1.12 -2.71
C PRO A 146 -3.31 2.53 -2.11
N ASP A 147 -3.42 2.63 -0.79
CA ASP A 147 -3.52 3.88 -0.01
C ASP A 147 -2.28 4.13 0.87
N LEU A 148 -1.16 3.45 0.59
CA LEU A 148 0.10 3.66 1.32
C LEU A 148 0.68 5.04 1.02
N MET A 149 0.96 5.81 2.07
CA MET A 149 1.76 7.03 2.01
C MET A 149 3.22 6.71 2.33
N MET A 150 4.15 7.32 1.60
CA MET A 150 5.58 7.21 1.87
C MET A 150 6.28 8.57 1.87
N ILE A 151 7.40 8.67 2.57
CA ILE A 151 8.32 9.81 2.43
C ILE A 151 9.75 9.30 2.40
N LEU A 152 10.57 9.92 1.55
CA LEU A 152 12.00 9.64 1.50
C LEU A 152 12.68 10.18 2.76
N TRP A 153 13.33 9.29 3.50
CA TRP A 153 14.08 9.64 4.70
C TRP A 153 15.48 10.17 4.36
N ALA A 154 15.51 11.34 3.74
CA ALA A 154 16.75 11.99 3.32
C ALA A 154 17.67 12.27 4.53
N GLY A 155 18.91 11.78 4.50
CA GLY A 155 19.88 11.98 5.58
C GLY A 155 19.56 11.22 6.88
N GLY A 156 18.66 10.23 6.82
CA GLY A 156 18.17 9.44 7.95
C GLY A 156 18.91 8.13 8.20
N LEU A 157 20.17 8.00 7.77
CA LEU A 157 20.86 6.71 7.91
C LEU A 157 21.16 6.37 9.37
N TYR A 158 21.51 7.38 10.18
CA TYR A 158 21.90 7.20 11.57
C TYR A 158 21.77 8.50 12.36
N GLY A 159 20.97 8.46 13.43
CA GLY A 159 20.88 9.51 14.42
C GLY A 159 19.97 10.68 14.03
N LEU A 160 19.56 11.42 15.06
CA LEU A 160 18.54 12.45 14.93
C LEU A 160 19.14 13.83 14.61
N ASN A 161 19.41 14.10 13.34
CA ASN A 161 19.83 15.41 12.83
C ASN A 161 18.64 16.34 12.46
N SER A 162 18.92 17.60 12.12
CA SER A 162 17.88 18.58 11.78
C SER A 162 17.05 18.20 10.55
N ILE A 163 17.65 17.58 9.54
CA ILE A 163 16.96 17.10 8.33
C ILE A 163 16.03 15.94 8.70
N CYS A 164 16.53 14.99 9.48
CA CYS A 164 15.76 13.86 10.00
C CYS A 164 14.52 14.35 10.76
N ARG A 165 14.69 15.31 11.69
CA ARG A 165 13.56 15.89 12.46
C ARG A 165 12.50 16.53 11.57
N LEU A 166 12.87 17.20 10.48
CA LEU A 166 11.92 17.81 9.54
C LEU A 166 11.12 16.75 8.77
N VAL A 167 11.75 15.65 8.37
CA VAL A 167 11.06 14.56 7.66
C VAL A 167 10.13 13.81 8.60
N LEU A 168 10.62 13.47 9.81
CA LEU A 168 9.84 12.74 10.81
C LEU A 168 8.64 13.54 11.30
N SER A 169 8.78 14.87 11.50
CA SER A 169 7.65 15.71 11.90
C SER A 169 6.57 15.81 10.83
N GLN A 170 6.95 15.90 9.54
CA GLN A 170 6.00 15.87 8.43
C GLN A 170 5.24 14.54 8.37
N ALA A 171 5.95 13.41 8.49
CA ALA A 171 5.33 12.09 8.47
C ALA A 171 4.38 11.88 9.65
N CYS A 172 4.80 12.25 10.86
CA CYS A 172 3.98 12.14 12.07
C CYS A 172 2.74 13.05 11.98
N GLY A 173 2.90 14.29 11.53
CA GLY A 173 1.78 15.21 11.33
C GLY A 173 0.78 14.69 10.29
N ALA A 174 1.28 14.15 9.18
CA ALA A 174 0.46 13.58 8.11
C ALA A 174 -0.38 12.39 8.60
N VAL A 175 0.25 11.42 9.29
CA VAL A 175 -0.48 10.24 9.78
C VAL A 175 -1.49 10.58 10.88
N VAL A 176 -1.15 11.49 11.80
CA VAL A 176 -2.08 11.95 12.86
C VAL A 176 -3.27 12.70 12.25
N GLY A 177 -3.01 13.61 11.30
CA GLY A 177 -4.06 14.34 10.59
C GLY A 177 -5.01 13.41 9.84
N ALA A 178 -4.45 12.46 9.07
CA ALA A 178 -5.23 11.46 8.34
C ALA A 178 -6.08 10.60 9.29
N ALA A 179 -5.49 10.11 10.40
CA ALA A 179 -6.19 9.28 11.37
C ALA A 179 -7.38 10.00 12.01
N ARG A 180 -7.21 11.27 12.41
CA ARG A 180 -8.30 12.08 12.97
C ARG A 180 -9.46 12.26 11.98
N ILE A 181 -9.15 12.63 10.74
CA ILE A 181 -10.18 12.84 9.71
C ILE A 181 -10.92 11.54 9.38
N VAL A 182 -10.20 10.41 9.25
CA VAL A 182 -10.83 9.12 8.97
C VAL A 182 -11.74 8.68 10.13
N LEU A 183 -11.32 8.86 11.39
CA LEU A 183 -12.15 8.55 12.54
C LEU A 183 -13.42 9.40 12.58
N GLU A 184 -13.30 10.70 12.35
CA GLU A 184 -14.46 11.61 12.26
C GLU A 184 -15.40 11.19 11.12
N ALA A 185 -14.85 10.89 9.94
CA ALA A 185 -15.63 10.45 8.79
C ALA A 185 -16.38 9.13 9.05
N ARG A 186 -15.76 8.14 9.72
CA ARG A 186 -16.42 6.88 10.10
C ARG A 186 -17.64 7.10 10.99
N THR A 187 -17.64 8.13 11.83
CA THR A 187 -18.77 8.46 12.70
C THR A 187 -19.88 9.27 12.00
N ALA A 188 -19.53 9.97 10.92
CA ALA A 188 -20.43 10.91 10.24
C ALA A 188 -20.92 10.43 8.87
N ALA A 189 -20.40 9.31 8.34
CA ALA A 189 -20.62 8.90 6.97
C ALA A 189 -22.10 8.54 6.71
N PRO A 190 -22.75 9.16 5.71
CA PRO A 190 -24.01 8.63 5.19
C PRO A 190 -23.77 7.25 4.57
N ALA A 191 -24.81 6.42 4.53
CA ALA A 191 -24.76 5.15 3.84
C ALA A 191 -24.48 5.41 2.34
N ILE A 192 -23.28 5.07 1.89
CA ILE A 192 -22.95 5.01 0.46
C ILE A 192 -23.66 3.78 -0.09
N GLY A 193 -24.28 3.91 -1.27
CA GLY A 193 -24.88 2.78 -1.96
C GLY A 193 -23.85 1.69 -2.28
N PRO A 194 -24.28 0.48 -2.62
CA PRO A 194 -23.36 -0.61 -2.94
C PRO A 194 -22.41 -0.19 -4.09
N THR A 195 -21.12 -0.41 -3.92
CA THR A 195 -20.08 0.08 -4.84
C THR A 195 -19.84 -0.88 -6.00
N ILE A 196 -19.90 -0.39 -7.22
CA ILE A 196 -19.47 -1.07 -8.44
C ILE A 196 -18.04 -0.64 -8.76
N GLY A 197 -17.13 -1.60 -8.85
CA GLY A 197 -15.80 -1.36 -9.40
C GLY A 197 -15.85 -1.36 -10.93
N MET A 198 -15.20 -0.41 -11.59
CA MET A 198 -15.10 -0.36 -13.06
C MET A 198 -13.67 -0.08 -13.50
N THR A 199 -13.14 -0.83 -14.47
CA THR A 199 -11.83 -0.54 -15.06
C THR A 199 -11.97 0.30 -16.34
N SER A 200 -11.02 1.21 -16.59
CA SER A 200 -10.99 2.01 -17.83
C SER A 200 -9.62 2.64 -18.07
N LEU A 201 -9.40 3.06 -19.31
CA LEU A 201 -8.39 4.06 -19.70
C LEU A 201 -9.00 5.46 -19.79
N GLY A 202 -8.16 6.42 -20.16
CA GLY A 202 -8.57 7.78 -20.50
C GLY A 202 -9.65 7.81 -21.60
N SER A 203 -10.51 8.83 -21.53
CA SER A 203 -11.72 8.90 -22.39
C SER A 203 -11.48 9.14 -23.88
N SER A 204 -10.22 9.38 -24.26
CA SER A 204 -9.75 9.35 -25.65
C SER A 204 -9.72 7.92 -26.21
N CYS A 205 -9.49 6.91 -25.36
CA CYS A 205 -9.46 5.49 -25.72
C CYS A 205 -10.81 4.81 -25.45
N LEU A 206 -11.29 4.81 -24.21
CA LEU A 206 -12.51 4.10 -23.79
C LEU A 206 -13.57 5.10 -23.31
N ARG A 207 -14.83 5.00 -23.75
CA ARG A 207 -15.87 6.02 -23.47
C ARG A 207 -17.04 5.56 -22.61
N TYR A 208 -17.19 4.25 -22.39
CA TYR A 208 -18.36 3.66 -21.73
C TYR A 208 -18.60 4.21 -20.32
N MET A 209 -17.56 4.57 -19.58
CA MET A 209 -17.68 5.07 -18.21
C MET A 209 -18.50 6.37 -18.14
N LYS A 210 -18.45 7.21 -19.20
CA LYS A 210 -19.25 8.45 -19.30
C LYS A 210 -20.75 8.19 -19.39
N THR A 211 -21.15 7.04 -19.93
CA THR A 211 -22.55 6.64 -20.05
C THR A 211 -22.99 5.81 -18.85
N LEU A 212 -22.15 4.88 -18.40
CA LEU A 212 -22.52 3.92 -17.36
C LEU A 212 -22.54 4.53 -15.96
N LYS A 213 -21.53 5.33 -15.58
CA LYS A 213 -21.45 5.89 -14.21
C LYS A 213 -22.70 6.70 -13.83
N PRO A 214 -23.15 7.71 -14.62
CA PRO A 214 -24.36 8.46 -14.27
C PRO A 214 -25.62 7.58 -14.20
N ALA A 215 -25.72 6.59 -15.08
CA ALA A 215 -26.87 5.69 -15.13
C ALA A 215 -26.91 4.73 -13.92
N LEU A 216 -25.75 4.27 -13.44
CA LEU A 216 -25.63 3.45 -12.24
C LEU A 216 -25.89 4.27 -10.96
N GLU A 217 -25.37 5.50 -10.90
CA GLU A 217 -25.60 6.42 -9.78
C GLU A 217 -27.08 6.78 -9.64
N GLN A 218 -27.79 7.02 -10.75
CA GLN A 218 -29.25 7.21 -10.74
C GLN A 218 -30.02 6.01 -10.19
N ARG A 219 -29.42 4.82 -10.20
CA ARG A 219 -29.99 3.58 -9.62
C ARG A 219 -29.54 3.35 -8.16
N GLY A 220 -28.78 4.28 -7.58
CA GLY A 220 -28.33 4.22 -6.19
C GLY A 220 -27.04 3.44 -5.95
N TYR A 221 -26.28 3.11 -7.00
CA TYR A 221 -24.94 2.52 -6.85
C TYR A 221 -23.88 3.62 -6.72
N ASP A 222 -22.85 3.37 -5.92
CA ASP A 222 -21.60 4.10 -6.05
C ASP A 222 -20.74 3.44 -7.14
N VAL A 223 -19.93 4.21 -7.87
CA VAL A 223 -19.12 3.70 -8.97
C VAL A 223 -17.69 4.23 -8.84
N ALA A 224 -16.77 3.32 -8.53
CA ALA A 224 -15.35 3.58 -8.47
C ALA A 224 -14.68 3.15 -9.79
N VAL A 225 -14.09 4.11 -10.51
CA VAL A 225 -13.42 3.86 -11.80
C VAL A 225 -11.91 3.83 -11.61
N PHE A 226 -11.27 2.73 -12.01
CA PHE A 226 -9.84 2.47 -11.84
C PHE A 226 -9.11 2.56 -13.17
N HIS A 227 -7.99 3.29 -13.16
CA HIS A 227 -7.16 3.47 -14.34
C HIS A 227 -6.21 2.28 -14.53
N THR A 228 -6.33 1.57 -15.64
CA THR A 228 -5.58 0.33 -15.90
C THR A 228 -4.16 0.59 -16.43
N THR A 229 -3.35 1.26 -15.62
CA THR A 229 -1.93 1.55 -15.90
C THR A 229 -0.99 0.87 -14.91
N GLY A 230 -1.25 -0.40 -14.60
CA GLY A 230 -0.53 -1.24 -13.65
C GLY A 230 -1.07 -1.11 -12.24
N MET A 231 -0.72 0.00 -11.57
CA MET A 231 -1.09 0.20 -10.15
C MET A 231 -2.60 0.35 -9.93
N GLY A 232 -3.34 0.92 -10.88
CA GLY A 232 -4.79 1.06 -10.73
C GLY A 232 -5.54 -0.27 -10.90
N GLY A 233 -5.12 -1.14 -11.82
CA GLY A 233 -5.64 -2.51 -11.89
C GLY A 233 -5.26 -3.35 -10.68
N ARG A 234 -4.05 -3.19 -10.15
CA ARG A 234 -3.65 -3.84 -8.89
C ARG A 234 -4.51 -3.40 -7.71
N ALA A 235 -4.79 -2.10 -7.61
CA ALA A 235 -5.70 -1.58 -6.59
C ALA A 235 -7.11 -2.15 -6.77
N PHE A 236 -7.60 -2.22 -8.00
CA PHE A 236 -8.90 -2.83 -8.31
C PHE A 236 -8.99 -4.28 -7.85
N GLU A 237 -8.00 -5.11 -8.16
CA GLU A 237 -7.91 -6.51 -7.75
C GLU A 237 -7.83 -6.65 -6.21
N SER A 238 -6.97 -5.86 -5.57
CA SER A 238 -6.83 -5.86 -4.10
C SER A 238 -8.14 -5.52 -3.39
N ILE A 239 -8.91 -4.55 -3.91
CA ILE A 239 -10.20 -4.14 -3.34
C ILE A 239 -11.29 -5.17 -3.63
N ALA A 240 -11.28 -5.80 -4.83
CA ALA A 240 -12.18 -6.90 -5.15
C ALA A 240 -11.97 -8.10 -4.21
N GLY A 241 -10.72 -8.42 -3.86
CA GLY A 241 -10.37 -9.48 -2.90
C GLY A 241 -10.82 -9.22 -1.45
N GLN A 242 -11.25 -7.98 -1.14
CA GLN A 242 -11.67 -7.52 0.19
C GLN A 242 -13.20 -7.33 0.32
N ASP A 243 -14.01 -7.87 -0.60
CA ASP A 243 -15.49 -7.73 -0.62
C ASP A 243 -16.02 -6.29 -0.65
N HIS A 244 -15.23 -5.34 -1.13
CA HIS A 244 -15.63 -3.94 -1.19
C HIS A 244 -16.51 -3.60 -2.40
N PHE A 245 -16.69 -4.53 -3.34
CA PHE A 245 -17.54 -4.34 -4.51
C PHE A 245 -18.76 -5.26 -4.49
N CYS A 246 -19.92 -4.72 -4.90
CA CYS A 246 -21.12 -5.51 -5.13
C CYS A 246 -21.17 -6.15 -6.53
N ALA A 247 -20.42 -5.58 -7.48
CA ALA A 247 -20.21 -6.08 -8.83
C ALA A 247 -18.96 -5.42 -9.42
N VAL A 248 -18.34 -6.08 -10.40
CA VAL A 248 -17.19 -5.55 -11.13
C VAL A 248 -17.46 -5.49 -12.64
N PHE A 249 -17.19 -4.33 -13.23
CA PHE A 249 -17.35 -4.01 -14.65
C PHE A 249 -15.95 -3.85 -15.25
N ASP A 250 -15.37 -4.98 -15.64
CA ASP A 250 -13.97 -5.08 -16.01
C ASP A 250 -13.77 -4.97 -17.53
N PHE A 251 -13.87 -3.74 -18.03
CA PHE A 251 -13.94 -3.46 -19.45
C PHE A 251 -12.62 -3.02 -20.07
N SER A 252 -11.57 -2.86 -19.26
CA SER A 252 -10.22 -2.56 -19.74
C SER A 252 -9.25 -3.63 -19.29
N LEU A 253 -8.79 -4.45 -20.23
CA LEU A 253 -7.97 -5.64 -19.98
C LEU A 253 -6.54 -5.50 -20.53
N GLN A 254 -6.14 -4.28 -20.91
CA GLN A 254 -4.80 -3.99 -21.42
C GLN A 254 -3.69 -4.50 -20.49
N GLU A 255 -3.88 -4.42 -19.17
CA GLU A 255 -2.87 -4.86 -18.20
C GLU A 255 -2.56 -6.37 -18.28
N ILE A 256 -3.46 -7.17 -18.86
CA ILE A 256 -3.20 -8.59 -19.19
C ILE A 256 -2.24 -8.68 -20.37
N THR A 257 -2.52 -7.97 -21.47
CA THR A 257 -1.62 -7.87 -22.63
C THR A 257 -0.24 -7.37 -22.20
N ASN A 258 -0.20 -6.33 -21.37
CA ASN A 258 1.04 -5.79 -20.81
C ASN A 258 1.80 -6.84 -19.99
N HIS A 259 1.09 -7.61 -19.14
CA HIS A 259 1.70 -8.65 -18.31
C HIS A 259 2.33 -9.76 -19.18
N LEU A 260 1.60 -10.26 -20.18
CA LEU A 260 2.08 -11.27 -21.13
C LEU A 260 3.27 -10.75 -21.95
N ALA A 261 3.25 -9.46 -22.28
CA ALA A 261 4.35 -8.79 -22.96
C ALA A 261 5.57 -8.49 -22.06
N GLY A 262 5.52 -8.79 -20.75
CA GLY A 262 6.61 -8.50 -19.81
C GLY A 262 6.76 -7.02 -19.49
N SER A 263 5.71 -6.22 -19.65
CA SER A 263 5.70 -4.82 -19.25
C SER A 263 5.46 -4.66 -17.75
N VAL A 264 6.07 -3.62 -17.18
CA VAL A 264 5.83 -3.18 -15.79
C VAL A 264 4.44 -2.56 -15.59
N VAL A 265 3.71 -2.22 -16.66
CA VAL A 265 2.34 -1.69 -16.60
C VAL A 265 1.36 -2.86 -16.42
N SER A 266 1.51 -3.59 -15.33
CA SER A 266 0.81 -4.83 -15.03
C SER A 266 0.12 -4.78 -13.67
N SER A 267 -1.06 -5.39 -13.58
CA SER A 267 -1.81 -5.53 -12.32
C SER A 267 -1.31 -6.68 -11.44
N GLY A 268 -0.45 -7.55 -11.95
CA GLY A 268 -0.04 -8.79 -11.28
C GLY A 268 -0.62 -10.06 -11.91
N THR A 269 -0.25 -11.20 -11.34
CA THR A 269 -0.60 -12.54 -11.83
C THR A 269 -2.03 -12.95 -11.51
N ASP A 270 -2.68 -12.27 -10.56
CA ASP A 270 -4.05 -12.52 -10.07
C ASP A 270 -5.11 -11.67 -10.80
N ARG A 271 -4.74 -11.03 -11.92
CA ARG A 271 -5.64 -10.18 -12.70
C ARG A 271 -6.84 -10.98 -13.22
N LEU A 272 -8.06 -10.49 -12.97
CA LEU A 272 -9.38 -11.12 -13.19
C LEU A 272 -9.80 -12.20 -12.18
N GLU A 273 -8.96 -12.57 -11.22
CA GLU A 273 -9.24 -13.74 -10.37
C GLU A 273 -9.97 -13.37 -9.07
N ASN A 274 -9.68 -12.22 -8.48
CA ASN A 274 -10.13 -11.94 -7.11
C ASN A 274 -11.63 -11.75 -6.99
N ALA A 275 -12.28 -11.09 -7.97
CA ALA A 275 -13.73 -10.94 -7.95
C ALA A 275 -14.44 -12.30 -8.00
N GLY A 276 -14.00 -13.20 -8.88
CA GLY A 276 -14.52 -14.57 -8.98
C GLY A 276 -14.26 -15.38 -7.70
N ALA A 277 -13.07 -15.28 -7.12
CA ALA A 277 -12.72 -15.94 -5.86
C ALA A 277 -13.59 -15.49 -4.68
N ARG A 278 -14.09 -14.26 -4.71
CA ARG A 278 -15.04 -13.71 -3.72
C ARG A 278 -16.51 -13.91 -4.08
N GLY A 279 -16.82 -14.49 -5.25
CA GLY A 279 -18.20 -14.65 -5.72
C GLY A 279 -18.88 -13.34 -6.13
N ILE A 280 -18.10 -12.30 -6.42
CA ILE A 280 -18.60 -11.00 -6.87
C ILE A 280 -19.00 -11.12 -8.34
N PRO A 281 -20.23 -10.70 -8.74
CA PRO A 281 -20.64 -10.68 -10.14
C PRO A 281 -19.66 -9.88 -11.02
N GLN A 282 -19.15 -10.53 -12.06
CA GLN A 282 -18.12 -9.97 -12.94
C GLN A 282 -18.59 -9.92 -14.39
N ILE A 283 -18.51 -8.75 -15.01
CA ILE A 283 -18.75 -8.54 -16.45
C ILE A 283 -17.45 -8.04 -17.05
N ALA A 284 -16.90 -8.75 -18.03
CA ALA A 284 -15.62 -8.42 -18.65
C ALA A 284 -15.77 -8.05 -20.14
N ALA A 285 -14.90 -7.18 -20.64
CA ALA A 285 -14.80 -6.85 -22.07
C ALA A 285 -13.34 -6.58 -22.48
N PRO A 286 -12.91 -6.90 -23.70
CA PRO A 286 -11.51 -6.85 -24.12
C PRO A 286 -11.03 -5.43 -24.48
N GLY A 287 -11.32 -4.42 -23.65
CA GLY A 287 -10.94 -3.05 -23.95
C GLY A 287 -9.42 -2.86 -23.90
N ALA A 288 -8.88 -2.27 -24.98
CA ALA A 288 -7.48 -1.90 -25.15
C ALA A 288 -6.47 -3.06 -25.06
N VAL A 289 -6.90 -4.29 -25.38
CA VAL A 289 -5.99 -5.46 -25.41
C VAL A 289 -5.03 -5.46 -26.61
N ASP A 290 -5.16 -4.49 -27.52
CA ASP A 290 -4.41 -4.35 -28.78
C ASP A 290 -3.13 -3.50 -28.65
N MET A 291 -2.75 -3.14 -27.42
CA MET A 291 -1.52 -2.38 -27.18
C MET A 291 -0.78 -2.84 -25.91
N VAL A 292 0.52 -2.59 -25.91
CA VAL A 292 1.39 -2.75 -24.74
C VAL A 292 1.90 -1.38 -24.31
N ASP A 293 1.64 -1.01 -23.06
CA ASP A 293 2.23 0.19 -22.47
C ASP A 293 3.60 -0.13 -21.89
N LEU A 294 4.54 0.81 -21.97
CA LEU A 294 5.92 0.70 -21.51
C LEU A 294 6.39 2.03 -20.88
N PRO A 295 7.40 2.01 -19.98
CA PRO A 295 7.99 3.23 -19.46
C PRO A 295 8.72 3.99 -20.57
N THR A 296 8.31 5.22 -20.86
CA THR A 296 8.93 6.03 -21.94
C THR A 296 10.42 6.31 -21.71
N TRP A 297 10.85 6.30 -20.45
CA TRP A 297 12.22 6.60 -20.05
C TRP A 297 13.17 5.40 -20.13
N GLN A 298 12.67 4.21 -20.50
CA GLN A 298 13.47 3.00 -20.73
C GLN A 298 13.64 2.75 -22.22
N ASP A 299 14.68 1.98 -22.56
CA ASP A 299 14.88 1.51 -23.94
C ASP A 299 13.75 0.58 -24.36
N LEU A 300 13.30 0.73 -25.61
CA LEU A 300 12.27 -0.12 -26.18
C LEU A 300 12.80 -1.56 -26.31
N PRO A 301 12.09 -2.59 -25.80
CA PRO A 301 12.52 -3.98 -25.94
C PRO A 301 12.70 -4.36 -27.41
N ALA A 302 13.77 -5.10 -27.72
CA ALA A 302 14.13 -5.46 -29.10
C ALA A 302 12.99 -6.16 -29.87
N LYS A 303 12.17 -6.96 -29.18
CA LYS A 303 10.99 -7.61 -29.77
C LYS A 303 9.95 -6.62 -30.34
N PHE A 304 9.95 -5.37 -29.87
CA PHE A 304 9.01 -4.33 -30.30
C PHE A 304 9.66 -3.25 -31.16
N SER A 305 10.94 -3.39 -31.53
CA SER A 305 11.70 -2.31 -32.20
C SER A 305 11.15 -1.89 -33.56
N THR A 306 10.37 -2.74 -34.21
CA THR A 306 9.72 -2.48 -35.51
C THR A 306 8.26 -2.06 -35.39
N ARG A 307 7.68 -2.09 -34.18
CA ARG A 307 6.28 -1.77 -33.94
C ARG A 307 6.08 -0.24 -33.97
N PRO A 308 4.91 0.25 -34.41
CA PRO A 308 4.52 1.65 -34.22
C PRO A 308 4.60 2.03 -32.74
N PHE A 309 5.43 3.02 -32.44
CA PHE A 309 5.64 3.54 -31.09
C PHE A 309 4.97 4.89 -30.91
N HIS A 310 4.24 5.05 -29.81
CA HIS A 310 3.59 6.30 -29.44
C HIS A 310 3.99 6.72 -28.02
N ALA A 311 4.81 7.75 -27.89
CA ALA A 311 5.07 8.38 -26.59
C ALA A 311 3.84 9.20 -26.16
N HIS A 312 3.03 8.66 -25.25
CA HIS A 312 1.88 9.36 -24.71
C HIS A 312 2.33 10.53 -23.80
N ASN A 313 3.30 10.28 -22.93
CA ASN A 313 4.01 11.31 -22.18
C ASN A 313 5.41 10.82 -21.76
N ARG A 314 6.11 11.56 -20.88
CA ARG A 314 7.47 11.21 -20.42
C ARG A 314 7.55 9.98 -19.50
N LEU A 315 6.41 9.47 -19.04
CA LEU A 315 6.31 8.33 -18.13
C LEU A 315 5.80 7.07 -18.83
N ILE A 316 4.86 7.22 -19.78
CA ILE A 316 4.22 6.09 -20.46
C ILE A 316 4.19 6.28 -21.99
N ALA A 317 4.50 5.20 -22.70
CA ALA A 317 4.42 5.07 -24.14
C ALA A 317 3.71 3.76 -24.49
N SER A 318 3.14 3.68 -25.67
CA SER A 318 2.44 2.48 -26.13
C SER A 318 3.00 1.98 -27.46
N ILE A 319 2.93 0.66 -27.65
CA ILE A 319 3.17 -0.02 -28.93
C ILE A 319 1.98 -0.90 -29.25
N THR A 320 1.66 -1.07 -30.53
CA THR A 320 0.60 -2.00 -30.97
C THR A 320 1.11 -3.44 -30.94
N VAL A 321 0.26 -4.37 -30.50
CA VAL A 321 0.51 -5.82 -30.62
C VAL A 321 -0.22 -6.42 -31.82
N ASP A 322 0.25 -7.56 -32.32
CA ASP A 322 -0.46 -8.33 -33.35
C ASP A 322 -1.15 -9.58 -32.77
N ALA A 323 -1.63 -10.48 -33.63
CA ALA A 323 -2.37 -11.66 -33.20
C ALA A 323 -1.48 -12.77 -32.59
N ASP A 324 -0.15 -12.68 -32.78
CA ASP A 324 0.81 -13.68 -32.30
C ASP A 324 1.41 -13.29 -30.93
N ASP A 325 1.23 -12.03 -30.52
CA ASP A 325 1.60 -11.43 -29.22
C ASP A 325 0.52 -11.66 -28.13
#